data_AF-A0A968DCY1-F1
#
_entry.id   AF-A0A968DCY1-F1
#
_cell.length_a   1.000
_cell.length_b   1.000
_cell.length_c   1.000
_cell.angle_alpha   90.00
_cell.angle_beta   90.00
_cell.angle_gamma   90.00
#
_symmetry.space_group_name_H-M   'P 1'
#
loop_
_entity.id
_entity.type
_entity.pdbx_description
1 polymer ?
#
loop_
_entity_poly.entity_id
_entity_poly.type
_entity_poly.pdbx_seq_one_letter_code
_entity_poly.pdbx_strand_id
1 'polypeptide(L)' 'MRPDERLEYSAIIDRPVPKLPDGARMVVWTIVNVEVWDSTKPQPRTVITPPAGGSPIPD' A
#
# COMPACT_ATOMS: atom_id res chain seq x y z
N MET A 1 2.62 -9.96 -5.14
CA MET A 1 1.77 -9.34 -4.12
C MET A 1 0.92 -8.29 -4.79
N ARG A 2 -0.25 -8.73 -5.24
CA ARG A 2 -1.34 -7.85 -5.60
C ARG A 2 -2.00 -7.32 -4.32
N PRO A 3 -2.75 -6.21 -4.37
CA PRO A 3 -3.43 -5.68 -3.19
C PRO A 3 -4.37 -6.70 -2.50
N ASP A 4 -4.94 -7.64 -3.26
CA ASP A 4 -5.78 -8.74 -2.75
C ASP A 4 -4.99 -9.85 -2.03
N GLU A 5 -3.68 -9.93 -2.26
CA GLU A 5 -2.81 -10.94 -1.67
C GLU A 5 -2.36 -10.47 -0.29
N ARG A 6 -3.12 -10.87 0.74
CA ARG A 6 -2.80 -10.50 2.12
C ARG A 6 -1.52 -11.18 2.61
N LEU A 7 -0.72 -10.42 3.32
CA LEU A 7 0.34 -10.97 4.15
C LEU A 7 -0.28 -11.75 5.32
N GLU A 8 0.43 -12.78 5.77
CA GLU A 8 0.13 -13.44 7.03
C GLU A 8 0.06 -12.41 8.16
N TYR A 9 -1.02 -12.48 8.94
CA TYR A 9 -1.19 -11.57 10.05
C TYR A 9 -0.13 -11.85 11.11
N SER A 10 0.59 -10.79 11.50
CA SER A 10 1.51 -10.81 12.63
C SER A 10 1.12 -9.70 13.61
N ALA A 11 0.64 -10.08 14.79
CA ALA A 11 0.30 -9.13 15.84
C ALA A 11 1.57 -8.45 16.34
N ILE A 12 1.47 -7.16 16.69
CA ILE A 12 2.62 -6.38 17.15
C ILE A 12 3.27 -6.98 18.41
N ILE A 13 2.47 -7.61 19.27
CA ILE A 13 2.93 -8.25 20.51
C ILE A 13 3.76 -9.51 20.26
N ASP A 14 3.59 -10.15 19.10
CA ASP A 14 4.29 -11.38 18.73
C ASP A 14 5.58 -11.10 17.94
N ARG A 15 5.81 -9.83 17.55
CA ARG A 15 6.98 -9.45 16.74
C ARG A 15 8.23 -9.39 17.60
N PRO A 16 9.38 -9.91 17.12
CA PRO A 16 10.64 -9.77 17.82
C PRO A 16 11.04 -8.30 17.96
N VAL A 17 11.67 -7.96 19.08
CA VAL A 17 12.18 -6.62 19.33
C VAL A 17 13.26 -6.27 18.30
N PRO A 18 13.14 -5.17 17.54
CA PRO A 18 14.16 -4.75 16.59
C PRO A 18 15.49 -4.45 17.31
N LYS A 19 16.58 -5.06 16.85
CA LYS A 19 17.94 -4.71 17.25
C LYS A 19 18.62 -4.01 16.09
N LEU A 20 19.02 -2.76 16.29
CA LEU A 20 19.65 -1.96 15.24
C LEU A 20 21.19 -2.11 15.29
N PRO A 21 21.87 -2.04 14.15
CA PRO A 21 23.33 -1.95 14.11
C PRO A 21 23.85 -0.82 14.99
N ASP A 22 25.04 -1.02 15.56
CA ASP A 22 25.78 -0.03 16.35
C ASP A 22 25.00 0.60 17.53
N GLY A 23 23.94 -0.07 18.00
CA GLY A 23 23.12 0.43 19.10
C GLY A 23 22.28 1.66 18.72
N ALA A 24 22.00 1.88 17.43
CA ALA A 24 21.14 2.96 16.98
C ALA A 24 19.76 2.92 17.65
N ARG A 25 19.13 4.09 17.82
CA ARG A 25 17.81 4.24 18.48
C ARG A 25 16.66 4.48 17.53
N MET A 26 16.97 4.75 16.25
CA MET A 26 16.00 5.12 15.24
C MET A 26 16.45 4.66 13.87
N VAL A 27 15.51 4.15 13.08
CA VAL A 27 15.70 3.88 11.65
C VAL A 27 14.97 4.95 10.87
N VAL A 28 15.66 5.55 9.89
CA VAL A 28 15.03 6.40 8.88
C VAL A 28 14.98 5.59 7.59
N TRP A 29 13.78 5.22 7.17
CA TRP A 29 13.56 4.48 5.93
C TRP A 29 12.91 5.40 4.90
N THR A 30 13.73 5.97 4.02
CA THR A 30 13.23 6.83 2.95
C THR A 30 12.63 5.99 1.84
N ILE A 31 11.34 6.17 1.59
CA ILE A 31 10.65 5.53 0.46
C ILE A 31 10.47 6.59 -0.62
N VAL A 32 10.90 6.26 -1.84
CA VAL A 32 10.56 7.03 -3.03
C VAL A 32 9.71 6.14 -3.93
N ASN A 33 8.42 6.43 -3.99
CA ASN A 33 7.52 5.74 -4.89
C ASN A 33 7.70 6.30 -6.30
N VAL A 34 8.11 5.44 -7.23
CA VAL A 34 8.04 5.73 -8.67
C VAL A 34 6.95 4.85 -9.24
N GLU A 35 5.76 5.43 -9.40
CA GLU A 35 4.56 4.68 -9.78
C GLU A 35 4.27 4.82 -11.28
N VAL A 36 4.02 3.68 -11.93
CA VAL A 36 3.42 3.60 -13.28
C VAL A 36 2.11 2.83 -13.12
N TRP A 37 0.97 3.47 -13.38
CA TRP A 37 -0.37 2.96 -13.00
C TRP A 37 -0.96 1.91 -13.97
N ASP A 38 -1.49 0.80 -13.43
CA ASP A 38 -2.94 0.46 -13.30
C ASP A 38 -3.20 -1.05 -12.94
N SER A 39 -3.88 -1.36 -11.82
CA SER A 39 -4.00 -2.72 -11.24
C SER A 39 -5.10 -3.59 -11.86
N THR A 40 -4.94 -3.75 -13.19
CA THR A 40 -5.67 -4.48 -14.24
C THR A 40 -6.32 -3.57 -15.29
N LYS A 41 -6.50 -2.27 -15.01
CA LYS A 41 -7.18 -1.26 -15.83
C LYS A 41 -8.71 -1.29 -15.87
N PRO A 42 -9.43 -0.19 -16.22
CA PRO A 42 -8.94 1.16 -16.49
C PRO A 42 -9.40 2.23 -15.49
N GLN A 43 -8.39 2.89 -14.97
CA GLN A 43 -8.25 4.32 -15.23
C GLN A 43 -8.04 4.49 -16.74
N PRO A 44 -8.77 5.31 -17.51
CA PRO A 44 -9.37 6.62 -17.25
C PRO A 44 -10.88 6.65 -17.61
N ARG A 45 -11.62 7.75 -17.38
CA ARG A 45 -13.09 7.84 -17.62
C ARG A 45 -13.49 8.94 -18.60
N THR A 46 -14.50 8.66 -19.43
CA THR A 46 -15.07 9.65 -20.38
C THR A 46 -16.59 9.87 -20.33
N VAL A 47 -17.46 8.95 -19.83
CA VAL A 47 -18.93 9.10 -20.08
C VAL A 47 -19.93 8.73 -18.95
N ILE A 48 -19.68 7.79 -18.01
CA ILE A 48 -20.67 7.46 -16.94
C ILE A 48 -20.13 7.73 -15.53
N THR A 49 -20.83 8.63 -14.82
CA THR A 49 -20.66 8.99 -13.42
C THR A 49 -21.30 7.94 -12.49
N PRO A 50 -20.75 7.69 -11.28
CA PRO A 50 -21.29 6.69 -10.36
C PRO A 50 -22.69 7.06 -9.87
N PRO A 51 -23.40 6.13 -9.19
CA PRO A 51 -24.76 6.38 -8.71
C PRO A 51 -24.89 7.63 -7.81
N ALA A 52 -23.77 8.17 -7.28
CA ALA A 52 -23.66 9.47 -6.59
C ALA A 52 -22.88 10.58 -7.34
N GLY A 53 -22.21 10.30 -8.47
CA GLY A 53 -21.61 11.32 -9.34
C GLY A 53 -20.08 11.38 -9.54
N GLY A 54 -19.21 10.71 -8.76
CA GLY A 54 -17.73 10.67 -8.99
C GLY A 54 -16.97 9.32 -8.96
N SER A 55 -16.11 9.05 -9.96
CA SER A 55 -15.31 7.83 -10.28
C SER A 55 -14.92 6.83 -9.15
N PRO A 56 -15.46 5.58 -9.10
CA PRO A 56 -14.92 4.51 -8.24
C PRO A 56 -13.51 4.03 -8.59
N ILE A 57 -12.73 3.73 -7.56
CA ILE A 57 -11.43 3.07 -7.61
C ILE A 57 -11.55 1.81 -6.71
N PRO A 58 -10.96 0.65 -7.07
CA PRO A 58 -11.18 -0.63 -6.37
C PRO A 58 -10.66 -0.60 -4.93
N ASP A 59 -11.15 -1.53 -4.10
CA ASP A 59 -10.48 -1.87 -2.82
C ASP A 59 -9.29 -2.81 -3.03
#